data_AF-A0A520KA64-F1
#
_entry.id   AF-A0A520KA64-F1
#
_cell.length_a   1.000
_cell.length_b   1.000
_cell.length_c   1.000
_cell.angle_alpha   90.00
_cell.angle_beta   90.00
_cell.angle_gamma   90.00
#
_symmetry.space_group_name_H-M   'P 1'
#
loop_
_entity.id
_entity.type
_entity.pdbx_description
1 polymer ?
#
loop_
_entity_poly.entity_id
_entity_poly.type
_entity_poly.pdbx_seq_one_letter_code
_entity_poly.pdbx_strand_id
1 'polypeptide(L)'
;MKRFIITLILILLTISLVDAQEFSPTVDMTSPEGAVVGGTFDIDVVISDTYIENATFEVPEESSPGWGEVEQGYFTFSPREHTIDVLTEDETKTLTFSVTVSDDAPEKVFSIPLAFYGKAGECAEGCRPFRLTYEVSVETVDIGIAEDRIDQGDTAYSNESYAAAKVYYEQALTRYQKAGNDDMAASIRDMIDDCETGAEAKQLFDAAMNKHAAGNLEGACRDFADAKELYQELGNEEKIATIDGYLEECGTVTPAPGDDNGAGTTTYLLIGLVLVVIFIGIVAVRAYALKAAVKKYK
;
A
#
# COMPACT_ATOMS: atom_id res chain seq x y z
N MET A 1 53.28 56.37 -7.40
CA MET A 1 51.99 56.52 -6.68
C MET A 1 50.76 55.98 -7.43
N LYS A 2 50.72 55.87 -8.77
CA LYS A 2 49.56 55.31 -9.50
C LYS A 2 49.40 53.77 -9.44
N ARG A 3 50.44 53.01 -9.07
CA ARG A 3 50.41 51.54 -9.00
C ARG A 3 49.92 50.97 -7.65
N PHE A 4 49.79 51.80 -6.62
CA PHE A 4 49.29 51.38 -5.30
C PHE A 4 47.76 51.52 -5.16
N ILE A 5 47.12 52.35 -5.99
CA ILE A 5 45.67 52.59 -5.93
C ILE A 5 44.89 51.44 -6.60
N ILE A 6 45.45 50.81 -7.63
CA ILE A 6 44.78 49.73 -8.36
C ILE A 6 44.73 48.43 -7.53
N THR A 7 45.76 48.14 -6.73
CA THR A 7 45.79 46.95 -5.87
C THR A 7 44.86 47.09 -4.66
N LEU A 8 44.67 48.30 -4.13
CA LEU A 8 43.75 48.55 -3.02
C LEU A 8 42.28 48.42 -3.47
N ILE A 9 41.95 48.85 -4.70
CA ILE A 9 40.60 48.71 -5.27
C ILE A 9 40.26 47.23 -5.58
N LEU A 10 41.24 46.41 -5.97
CA LEU A 10 41.01 44.97 -6.19
C LEU A 10 40.82 44.18 -4.89
N ILE A 11 41.46 44.59 -3.78
CA ILE A 11 41.29 43.95 -2.47
C ILE A 11 39.95 44.38 -1.82
N LEU A 12 39.48 45.61 -2.07
CA LEU A 12 38.15 46.07 -1.63
C LEU A 12 36.99 45.44 -2.42
N LEU A 13 37.24 44.83 -3.59
CA LEU A 13 36.23 44.14 -4.41
C LEU A 13 36.08 42.65 -4.12
N THR A 14 36.95 42.06 -3.27
CA THR A 14 36.89 40.64 -2.89
C THR A 14 36.27 40.39 -1.52
N ILE A 15 35.92 41.44 -0.77
CA ILE A 15 35.33 41.32 0.59
C ILE A 15 33.79 41.22 0.54
N SER A 16 33.14 41.44 -0.60
CA SER A 16 31.66 41.44 -0.71
C SER A 16 31.03 40.08 -1.05
N LEU A 17 31.79 38.98 -0.99
CA LEU A 17 31.31 37.62 -1.26
C LEU A 17 31.56 36.68 -0.08
N VAL A 18 31.64 37.21 1.14
CA VAL A 18 31.41 36.40 2.33
C VAL A 18 29.92 36.11 2.34
N ASP A 19 29.63 34.87 1.95
CA ASP A 19 28.39 34.12 1.96
C ASP A 19 27.14 34.94 2.34
N ALA A 20 26.29 35.17 1.35
CA ALA A 20 24.85 35.06 1.60
C ALA A 20 24.60 33.60 2.00
N GLN A 21 24.99 33.22 3.22
CA GLN A 21 24.50 32.01 3.85
C GLN A 21 22.99 32.23 3.90
N GLU A 22 22.30 31.53 3.01
CA GLU A 22 20.86 31.53 2.90
C GLU A 22 20.34 31.11 4.28
N PHE A 23 19.92 32.08 5.09
CA PHE A 23 19.27 31.89 6.40
C PHE A 23 17.88 31.28 6.16
N SER A 24 17.86 30.05 5.64
CA SER A 24 16.66 29.29 5.34
C SER A 24 16.55 28.21 6.40
N PRO A 25 15.51 28.21 7.24
CA PRO A 25 15.28 27.11 8.16
C PRO A 25 15.16 25.78 7.40
N THR A 26 15.76 24.71 7.91
CA THR A 26 15.56 23.36 7.37
C THR A 26 14.18 22.90 7.79
N VAL A 27 13.32 22.58 6.80
CA VAL A 27 11.95 22.13 7.03
C VAL A 27 11.74 20.81 6.30
N ASP A 28 11.48 19.77 7.08
CA ASP A 28 11.05 18.47 6.58
C ASP A 28 9.56 18.27 6.90
N MET A 29 8.81 17.71 5.95
CA MET A 29 7.38 17.48 6.11
C MET A 29 7.05 16.02 5.80
N THR A 30 6.18 15.44 6.61
CA THR A 30 5.66 14.09 6.40
C THR A 30 4.14 14.10 6.45
N SER A 31 3.52 13.37 5.51
CA SER A 31 2.08 13.16 5.39
C SER A 31 1.83 11.71 4.95
N PRO A 32 0.63 11.15 5.16
CA PRO A 32 0.30 9.83 4.63
C PRO A 32 0.31 9.82 3.09
N GLU A 33 0.49 8.63 2.51
CA GLU A 33 0.36 8.43 1.07
C GLU A 33 -1.09 8.68 0.60
N GLY A 34 -2.07 8.27 1.41
CA GLY A 34 -3.49 8.50 1.15
C GLY A 34 -4.25 8.92 2.41
N ALA A 35 -5.15 9.89 2.26
CA ALA A 35 -6.05 10.36 3.30
C ALA A 35 -7.47 9.85 3.04
N VAL A 36 -8.00 9.05 3.97
CA VAL A 36 -9.35 8.49 3.86
C VAL A 36 -10.39 9.61 3.90
N VAL A 37 -11.32 9.62 2.95
CA VAL A 37 -12.50 10.51 2.94
C VAL A 37 -13.32 10.28 4.22
N GLY A 38 -13.71 11.36 4.91
CA GLY A 38 -14.32 11.28 6.25
C GLY A 38 -13.36 10.95 7.39
N GLY A 39 -12.09 10.66 7.07
CA GLY A 39 -11.05 10.30 8.01
C GLY A 39 -10.27 11.50 8.56
N THR A 40 -9.29 11.21 9.43
CA THR A 40 -8.33 12.20 9.93
C THR A 40 -6.91 11.68 9.72
N PHE A 41 -6.00 12.56 9.36
CA PHE A 41 -4.58 12.28 9.24
C PHE A 41 -3.76 13.44 9.78
N ASP A 42 -2.48 13.19 10.06
CA ASP A 42 -1.57 14.20 10.55
C ASP A 42 -0.57 14.61 9.47
N ILE A 43 -0.29 15.91 9.39
CA ILE A 43 0.87 16.46 8.70
C ILE A 43 1.87 16.89 9.77
N ASP A 44 3.01 16.21 9.82
CA ASP A 44 4.10 16.57 10.71
C ASP A 44 5.12 17.43 9.97
N VAL A 45 5.51 18.53 10.61
CA VAL A 45 6.50 19.48 10.12
C VAL A 45 7.65 19.52 11.13
N VAL A 46 8.85 19.16 10.69
CA VAL A 46 10.07 19.19 11.50
C VAL A 46 10.92 20.35 11.06
N ILE A 47 11.19 21.27 11.98
CA ILE A 47 12.01 22.46 11.77
C ILE A 47 13.30 22.31 12.58
N SER A 48 14.45 22.50 11.94
CA SER A 48 15.77 22.31 12.54
C SER A 48 16.83 23.23 11.94
N ASP A 49 18.04 23.20 12.52
CA ASP A 49 19.26 23.86 12.04
C ASP A 49 19.10 25.36 11.77
N THR A 50 18.36 26.05 12.65
CA THR A 50 18.05 27.46 12.44
C THR A 50 17.87 28.22 13.74
N TYR A 51 18.26 29.50 13.74
CA TYR A 51 17.81 30.44 14.73
C TYR A 51 16.65 31.25 14.17
N ILE A 52 15.45 31.12 14.77
CA ILE A 52 14.25 31.87 14.39
C ILE A 52 13.54 32.44 15.61
N GLU A 53 12.93 33.62 15.44
CA GLU A 53 12.10 34.26 16.46
C GLU A 53 10.76 34.72 15.89
N ASN A 54 9.73 34.69 16.74
CA ASN A 54 8.37 35.16 16.44
C ASN A 54 7.88 34.64 15.09
N ALA A 55 8.04 33.32 14.88
CA ALA A 55 7.68 32.68 13.64
C ALA A 55 6.31 32.01 13.75
N THR A 56 5.59 31.97 12.65
CA THR A 56 4.29 31.32 12.52
C THR A 56 4.33 30.37 11.35
N PHE A 57 3.81 29.16 11.57
CA PHE A 57 3.58 28.15 10.55
C PHE A 57 2.06 27.94 10.44
N GLU A 58 1.47 28.23 9.29
CA GLU A 58 0.01 28.22 9.12
C GLU A 58 -0.42 27.60 7.80
N VAL A 59 -1.66 27.13 7.76
CA VAL A 59 -2.37 26.87 6.50
C VAL A 59 -3.06 28.17 6.07
N PRO A 60 -2.61 28.84 4.99
CA PRO A 60 -3.18 30.12 4.61
C PRO A 60 -4.66 29.99 4.22
N GLU A 61 -5.44 31.00 4.54
CA GLU A 61 -6.84 31.15 4.07
C GLU A 61 -6.90 31.77 2.67
N GLU A 62 -5.84 32.45 2.25
CA GLU A 62 -5.74 33.06 0.93
C GLU A 62 -5.80 31.99 -0.16
N SER A 63 -6.61 32.24 -1.19
CA SER A 63 -6.72 31.34 -2.32
C SER A 63 -5.44 31.35 -3.16
N SER A 64 -5.04 30.17 -3.62
CA SER A 64 -3.93 30.00 -4.56
C SER A 64 -4.33 28.99 -5.64
N PRO A 65 -3.58 28.88 -6.76
CA PRO A 65 -3.90 27.92 -7.82
C PRO A 65 -3.99 26.50 -7.25
N GLY A 66 -5.18 25.88 -7.31
CA GLY A 66 -5.41 24.54 -6.75
C GLY A 66 -5.76 24.50 -5.26
N TRP A 67 -5.84 25.66 -4.59
CA TRP A 67 -6.27 25.81 -3.20
C TRP A 67 -7.28 26.96 -3.08
N GLY A 68 -8.47 26.75 -3.63
CA GLY A 68 -9.57 27.71 -3.57
C GLY A 68 -10.50 27.49 -2.38
N GLU A 69 -11.59 28.25 -2.31
CA GLU A 69 -12.65 28.10 -1.29
C GLU A 69 -13.24 26.69 -1.27
N VAL A 70 -13.41 26.08 -2.46
CA VAL A 70 -13.90 24.71 -2.59
C VAL A 70 -12.91 23.71 -2.01
N GLU A 71 -11.63 23.78 -2.41
CA GLU A 71 -10.61 22.86 -1.88
C GLU A 71 -10.42 23.01 -0.38
N GLN A 72 -10.40 24.25 0.12
CA GLN A 72 -10.31 24.52 1.56
C GLN A 72 -11.50 23.95 2.34
N GLY A 73 -12.70 23.93 1.74
CA GLY A 73 -13.90 23.38 2.34
C GLY A 73 -13.83 21.87 2.61
N TYR A 74 -12.95 21.13 1.92
CA TYR A 74 -12.78 19.69 2.14
C TYR A 74 -11.90 19.34 3.34
N PHE A 75 -11.21 20.31 3.94
CA PHE A 75 -10.22 20.04 4.99
C PHE A 75 -10.46 20.92 6.22
N THR A 76 -10.59 20.27 7.38
CA THR A 76 -10.59 20.96 8.67
C THR A 76 -9.27 20.72 9.38
N PHE A 77 -8.59 21.81 9.76
CA PHE A 77 -7.27 21.76 10.39
C PHE A 77 -7.37 22.07 11.89
N SER A 78 -6.68 21.28 12.71
CA SER A 78 -6.63 21.43 14.16
C SER A 78 -5.21 21.14 14.70
N PRO A 79 -4.46 22.17 15.14
CA PRO A 79 -4.71 23.59 14.90
C PRO A 79 -4.43 23.97 13.43
N ARG A 80 -4.88 25.15 13.00
CA ARG A 80 -4.57 25.70 11.66
C ARG A 80 -3.26 26.49 11.61
N GLU A 81 -2.80 26.94 12.77
CA GLU A 81 -1.56 27.70 12.94
C GLU A 81 -0.79 27.20 14.17
N HIS A 82 0.53 27.31 14.08
CA HIS A 82 1.46 27.11 15.18
C HIS A 82 2.39 28.31 15.27
N THR A 83 2.65 28.78 16.49
CA THR A 83 3.61 29.86 16.74
C THR A 83 4.87 29.33 17.42
N ILE A 84 6.00 29.93 17.08
CA ILE A 84 7.33 29.63 17.61
C ILE A 84 7.91 30.95 18.11
N ASP A 85 8.02 31.09 19.43
CA ASP A 85 8.59 32.30 20.03
C ASP A 85 10.09 32.41 19.72
N VAL A 86 10.83 31.35 19.98
CA VAL A 86 12.26 31.19 19.67
C VAL A 86 12.54 29.72 19.37
N LEU A 87 13.39 29.46 18.38
CA LEU A 87 14.04 28.17 18.14
C LEU A 87 15.51 28.45 17.85
N THR A 88 16.42 27.74 18.54
CA THR A 88 17.87 27.90 18.37
C THR A 88 18.45 26.82 17.45
N GLU A 89 19.69 27.02 16.97
CA GLU A 89 20.32 26.13 15.99
C GLU A 89 20.50 24.69 16.48
N ASP A 90 20.61 24.48 17.79
CA ASP A 90 20.78 23.16 18.43
C ASP A 90 19.44 22.47 18.73
N GLU A 91 18.32 23.13 18.45
CA GLU A 91 16.98 22.63 18.75
C GLU A 91 16.25 22.13 17.50
N THR A 92 15.39 21.15 17.71
CA THR A 92 14.46 20.67 16.69
C THR A 92 13.04 20.84 17.21
N LYS A 93 12.15 21.32 16.35
CA LYS A 93 10.73 21.50 16.67
C LYS A 93 9.88 20.71 15.70
N THR A 94 9.03 19.83 16.24
CA THR A 94 7.97 19.16 15.49
C THR A 94 6.65 19.88 15.73
N LEU A 95 5.96 20.21 14.65
CA LEU A 95 4.61 20.76 14.62
C LEU A 95 3.70 19.73 13.95
N THR A 96 2.52 19.50 14.51
CA THR A 96 1.55 18.55 13.95
C THR A 96 0.27 19.29 13.59
N PHE A 97 -0.16 19.17 12.35
CA PHE A 97 -1.47 19.62 11.89
C PHE A 97 -2.36 18.40 11.75
N SER A 98 -3.36 18.27 12.62
CA SER A 98 -4.36 17.21 12.44
C SER A 98 -5.41 17.69 11.45
N VAL A 99 -5.63 16.92 10.39
CA VAL A 99 -6.45 17.27 9.24
C VAL A 99 -7.58 16.27 9.09
N THR A 100 -8.81 16.74 9.24
CA THR A 100 -10.01 15.93 8.94
C THR A 100 -10.46 16.20 7.51
N VAL A 101 -10.64 15.13 6.73
CA VAL A 101 -11.15 15.18 5.35
C VAL A 101 -12.67 15.08 5.39
N SER A 102 -13.35 15.98 4.68
CA SER A 102 -14.81 15.98 4.57
C SER A 102 -15.33 14.73 3.83
N ASP A 103 -16.54 14.28 4.16
CA ASP A 103 -17.22 13.15 3.50
C ASP A 103 -17.54 13.42 2.01
N ASP A 104 -17.60 14.69 1.60
CA ASP A 104 -17.87 15.12 0.22
C ASP A 104 -16.60 15.42 -0.59
N ALA A 105 -15.41 15.15 -0.02
CA ALA A 105 -14.15 15.35 -0.69
C ALA A 105 -14.02 14.37 -1.89
N PRO A 106 -13.74 14.87 -3.10
CA PRO A 106 -13.53 13.99 -4.26
C PRO A 106 -12.21 13.23 -4.11
N GLU A 107 -12.15 11.99 -4.62
CA GLU A 107 -10.90 11.23 -4.79
C GLU A 107 -9.99 11.92 -5.82
N LYS A 108 -8.97 12.64 -5.35
CA LYS A 108 -7.93 13.29 -6.16
C LYS A 108 -6.71 13.65 -5.32
N VAL A 109 -5.64 14.10 -5.97
CA VAL A 109 -4.49 14.70 -5.31
C VAL A 109 -4.76 16.19 -5.05
N PHE A 110 -4.61 16.61 -3.79
CA PHE A 110 -4.65 17.99 -3.35
C PHE A 110 -3.25 18.49 -3.05
N SER A 111 -2.98 19.77 -3.33
CA SER A 111 -1.80 20.47 -2.83
C SER A 111 -2.23 21.41 -1.72
N ILE A 112 -1.86 21.09 -0.48
CA ILE A 112 -2.14 21.89 0.70
C ILE A 112 -0.96 22.86 0.90
N PRO A 113 -1.16 24.17 0.73
CA PRO A 113 -0.11 25.14 0.99
C PRO A 113 0.10 25.31 2.49
N LEU A 114 1.35 25.51 2.88
CA LEU A 114 1.76 25.88 4.22
C LEU A 114 2.64 27.11 4.13
N ALA A 115 2.32 28.14 4.90
CA ALA A 115 3.09 29.38 4.97
C ALA A 115 3.92 29.39 6.25
N PHE A 116 5.22 29.66 6.11
CA PHE A 116 6.13 29.81 7.22
C PHE A 116 6.81 31.17 7.18
N TYR A 117 6.58 32.01 8.18
CA TYR A 117 7.12 33.35 8.22
C TYR A 117 7.54 33.75 9.62
N GLY A 118 8.51 34.65 9.72
CA GLY A 118 9.08 35.06 10.99
C GLY A 118 10.34 35.88 10.80
N LYS A 119 11.24 35.83 11.78
CA LYS A 119 12.56 36.46 11.72
C LYS A 119 13.64 35.40 11.88
N ALA A 120 14.62 35.39 10.96
CA ALA A 120 15.76 34.48 11.01
C ALA A 120 17.02 35.21 11.51
N GLY A 121 17.84 34.51 12.30
CA GLY A 121 19.00 35.05 13.01
C GLY A 121 18.65 35.75 14.31
N GLU A 122 19.64 35.97 15.17
CA GLU A 122 19.46 36.66 16.46
C GLU A 122 19.04 38.11 16.25
N CYS A 123 17.90 38.53 16.81
CA CYS A 123 17.42 39.89 16.59
C CYS A 123 18.31 40.97 17.25
N ALA A 124 19.09 40.60 18.27
CA ALA A 124 20.13 41.47 18.81
C ALA A 124 21.26 41.75 17.80
N GLU A 125 21.50 40.82 16.86
CA GLU A 125 22.58 40.86 15.87
C GLU A 125 22.12 41.28 14.47
N GLY A 126 20.82 41.50 14.27
CA GLY A 126 20.24 41.97 13.01
C GLY A 126 19.48 40.89 12.24
N CYS A 127 18.45 40.33 12.88
CA CYS A 127 17.55 39.36 12.27
C CYS A 127 16.87 39.87 10.99
N ARG A 128 16.60 38.96 10.06
CA ARG A 128 15.97 39.26 8.77
C ARG A 128 14.58 38.65 8.72
N PRO A 129 13.55 39.41 8.30
CA PRO A 129 12.23 38.83 8.08
C PRO A 129 12.28 37.82 6.93
N PHE A 130 11.56 36.71 7.06
CA PHE A 130 11.40 35.72 6.00
C PHE A 130 9.93 35.34 5.83
N ARG A 131 9.59 34.85 4.64
CA ARG A 131 8.33 34.17 4.31
C ARG A 131 8.63 33.10 3.28
N LEU A 132 8.31 31.87 3.61
CA LEU A 132 8.49 30.67 2.79
C LEU A 132 7.12 30.02 2.60
N THR A 133 6.93 29.38 1.46
CA THR A 133 5.73 28.61 1.15
C THR A 133 6.15 27.19 0.82
N TYR A 134 5.45 26.26 1.44
CA TYR A 134 5.59 24.83 1.23
C TYR A 134 4.29 24.25 0.70
N GLU A 135 4.37 23.10 0.05
CA GLU A 135 3.21 22.37 -0.46
C GLU A 135 3.29 20.91 0.00
N VAL A 136 2.19 20.43 0.59
CA VAL A 136 2.03 19.02 0.95
C VAL A 136 1.02 18.40 -0.01
N SER A 137 1.44 17.37 -0.73
CA SER A 137 0.57 16.62 -1.63
C SER A 137 -0.13 15.51 -0.87
N VAL A 138 -1.46 15.46 -0.93
CA VAL A 138 -2.28 14.42 -0.29
C VAL A 138 -3.26 13.86 -1.31
N GLU A 139 -3.24 12.55 -1.53
CA GLU A 139 -4.27 11.85 -2.30
C GLU A 139 -5.42 11.49 -1.36
N THR A 140 -6.63 12.00 -1.61
CA THR A 140 -7.82 11.50 -0.89
C THR A 140 -8.22 10.14 -1.45
N VAL A 141 -8.67 9.24 -0.58
CA VAL A 141 -9.04 7.86 -0.93
C VAL A 141 -10.46 7.57 -0.45
N ASP A 142 -11.36 7.24 -1.37
CA ASP A 142 -12.72 6.81 -1.06
C ASP A 142 -12.74 5.28 -0.81
N ILE A 143 -12.83 4.90 0.46
CA ILE A 143 -12.88 3.49 0.87
C ILE A 143 -14.23 2.82 0.53
N GLY A 144 -15.30 3.59 0.31
CA GLY A 144 -16.58 3.05 -0.13
C GLY A 144 -16.49 2.36 -1.50
N ILE A 145 -15.62 2.86 -2.39
CA ILE A 145 -15.32 2.18 -3.66
C ILE A 145 -14.64 0.83 -3.42
N ALA A 146 -13.81 0.70 -2.39
CA ALA A 146 -13.16 -0.56 -2.04
C ALA A 146 -14.18 -1.58 -1.49
N GLU A 147 -15.11 -1.14 -0.64
CA GLU A 147 -16.21 -1.95 -0.11
C GLU A 147 -17.12 -2.47 -1.24
N ASP A 148 -17.53 -1.60 -2.16
CA ASP A 148 -18.28 -1.98 -3.37
C ASP A 148 -17.56 -3.04 -4.22
N ARG A 149 -16.22 -3.04 -4.21
CA ARG A 149 -15.42 -4.04 -4.93
C ARG A 149 -15.32 -5.35 -4.16
N ILE A 150 -15.26 -5.33 -2.84
CA ILE A 150 -15.38 -6.55 -2.02
C ILE A 150 -16.73 -7.22 -2.30
N ASP A 151 -17.85 -6.47 -2.28
CA ASP A 151 -19.18 -7.02 -2.54
C ASP A 151 -19.29 -7.69 -3.93
N GLN A 152 -18.68 -7.06 -4.95
CA GLN A 152 -18.61 -7.64 -6.30
C GLN A 152 -17.72 -8.88 -6.35
N GLY A 153 -16.62 -8.87 -5.60
CA GLY A 153 -15.73 -10.01 -5.41
C GLY A 153 -16.46 -11.19 -4.78
N ASP A 154 -17.15 -10.96 -3.66
CA ASP A 154 -17.92 -11.97 -2.92
C ASP A 154 -19.03 -12.58 -3.79
N THR A 155 -19.72 -11.74 -4.56
CA THR A 155 -20.73 -12.17 -5.52
C THR A 155 -20.12 -13.05 -6.62
N ALA A 156 -18.99 -12.65 -7.20
CA ALA A 156 -18.31 -13.42 -8.23
C ALA A 156 -17.75 -14.74 -7.67
N TYR A 157 -17.20 -14.72 -6.45
CA TYR A 157 -16.65 -15.88 -5.76
C TYR A 157 -17.74 -16.93 -5.49
N SER A 158 -18.89 -16.49 -4.97
CA SER A 158 -20.05 -17.36 -4.71
C SER A 158 -20.63 -17.99 -5.99
N ASN A 159 -20.42 -17.36 -7.14
CA ASN A 159 -20.79 -17.89 -8.46
C ASN A 159 -19.68 -18.75 -9.10
N GLU A 160 -18.65 -19.14 -8.33
CA GLU A 160 -17.47 -19.88 -8.78
C GLU A 160 -16.68 -19.16 -9.91
N SER A 161 -16.86 -17.85 -10.03
CA SER A 161 -16.17 -16.99 -11.01
C SER A 161 -14.89 -16.41 -10.38
N TYR A 162 -14.00 -17.30 -9.94
CA TYR A 162 -12.82 -16.94 -9.15
C TYR A 162 -11.88 -15.94 -9.83
N ALA A 163 -11.72 -16.04 -11.15
CA ALA A 163 -10.92 -15.08 -11.91
C ALA A 163 -11.50 -13.66 -11.87
N ALA A 164 -12.82 -13.53 -11.92
CA ALA A 164 -13.48 -12.23 -11.80
C ALA A 164 -13.42 -11.71 -10.35
N ALA A 165 -13.66 -12.60 -9.37
CA ALA A 165 -13.58 -12.27 -7.96
C ALA A 165 -12.20 -11.70 -7.59
N LYS A 166 -11.13 -12.38 -8.03
CA LYS A 166 -9.74 -11.94 -7.83
C LYS A 166 -9.51 -10.51 -8.34
N VAL A 167 -9.98 -10.17 -9.55
CA VAL A 167 -9.83 -8.82 -10.10
C VAL A 167 -10.53 -7.77 -9.22
N TYR A 168 -11.70 -8.08 -8.68
CA TYR A 168 -12.39 -7.17 -7.77
C TYR A 168 -11.66 -7.00 -6.45
N TYR A 169 -11.18 -8.09 -5.84
CA TYR A 169 -10.37 -8.03 -4.64
C TYR A 169 -9.04 -7.28 -4.85
N GLU A 170 -8.36 -7.45 -5.97
CA GLU A 170 -7.14 -6.67 -6.30
C GLU A 170 -7.40 -5.15 -6.39
N GLN A 171 -8.58 -4.76 -6.90
CA GLN A 171 -9.00 -3.36 -6.93
C GLN A 171 -9.29 -2.80 -5.53
N ALA A 172 -9.88 -3.61 -4.64
CA ALA A 172 -10.07 -3.24 -3.24
C ALA A 172 -8.74 -3.16 -2.49
N LEU A 173 -7.85 -4.14 -2.68
CA LEU A 173 -6.50 -4.20 -2.08
C LEU A 173 -5.72 -2.92 -2.35
N THR A 174 -5.68 -2.50 -3.62
CA THR A 174 -4.96 -1.28 -4.04
C THR A 174 -5.43 -0.05 -3.24
N ARG A 175 -6.73 0.05 -2.94
CA ARG A 175 -7.30 1.18 -2.21
C ARG A 175 -6.97 1.13 -0.72
N TYR A 176 -7.14 -0.02 -0.07
CA TYR A 176 -6.80 -0.15 1.34
C TYR A 176 -5.30 0.05 1.59
N GLN A 177 -4.44 -0.37 0.66
CA GLN A 177 -3.00 -0.06 0.73
C GLN A 177 -2.73 1.45 0.68
N LYS A 178 -3.36 2.19 -0.26
CA LYS A 178 -3.23 3.65 -0.31
C LYS A 178 -3.74 4.34 0.95
N ALA A 179 -4.83 3.82 1.52
CA ALA A 179 -5.40 4.30 2.78
C ALA A 179 -4.55 3.96 4.02
N GLY A 180 -3.45 3.20 3.87
CA GLY A 180 -2.64 2.72 5.00
C GLY A 180 -3.37 1.72 5.91
N ASN A 181 -4.45 1.10 5.43
CA ASN A 181 -5.21 0.12 6.18
C ASN A 181 -4.65 -1.29 5.95
N ASP A 182 -3.55 -1.59 6.64
CA ASP A 182 -2.80 -2.83 6.48
C ASP A 182 -3.59 -4.08 6.88
N ASP A 183 -4.46 -3.96 7.90
CA ASP A 183 -5.29 -5.07 8.38
C ASP A 183 -6.29 -5.51 7.30
N MET A 184 -7.00 -4.55 6.69
CA MET A 184 -7.92 -4.86 5.61
C MET A 184 -7.18 -5.31 4.35
N ALA A 185 -6.04 -4.70 4.03
CA ALA A 185 -5.19 -5.14 2.93
C ALA A 185 -4.70 -6.58 3.12
N ALA A 186 -4.42 -7.02 4.36
CA ALA A 186 -4.07 -8.41 4.66
C ALA A 186 -5.26 -9.34 4.43
N SER A 187 -6.43 -9.01 4.97
CA SER A 187 -7.68 -9.77 4.76
C SER A 187 -8.00 -9.99 3.28
N ILE A 188 -7.85 -8.95 2.45
CA ILE A 188 -8.12 -9.05 1.01
C ILE A 188 -7.08 -9.92 0.28
N ARG A 189 -5.82 -9.95 0.75
CA ARG A 189 -4.82 -10.87 0.18
C ARG A 189 -5.20 -12.32 0.45
N ASP A 190 -5.73 -12.63 1.63
CA ASP A 190 -6.23 -13.97 1.94
C ASP A 190 -7.39 -14.35 0.99
N MET A 191 -8.33 -13.43 0.74
CA MET A 191 -9.41 -13.66 -0.23
C MET A 191 -8.90 -13.87 -1.68
N ILE A 192 -7.80 -13.21 -2.05
CA ILE A 192 -7.14 -13.42 -3.36
C ILE A 192 -6.49 -14.80 -3.42
N ASP A 193 -5.79 -15.23 -2.38
CA ASP A 193 -5.20 -16.57 -2.28
C ASP A 193 -6.32 -17.65 -2.35
N ASP A 194 -7.46 -17.43 -1.69
CA ASP A 194 -8.65 -18.31 -1.78
C ASP A 194 -9.21 -18.40 -3.20
N CYS A 195 -9.19 -17.29 -3.97
CA CYS A 195 -9.60 -17.33 -5.38
C CYS A 195 -8.69 -18.22 -6.24
N GLU A 196 -7.39 -18.23 -5.96
CA GLU A 196 -6.44 -19.08 -6.69
C GLU A 196 -6.71 -20.56 -6.41
N THR A 197 -6.86 -20.90 -5.13
CA THR A 197 -7.23 -22.25 -4.67
C THR A 197 -8.58 -22.69 -5.26
N GLY A 198 -9.58 -21.80 -5.26
CA GLY A 198 -10.90 -22.07 -5.84
C GLY A 198 -10.87 -22.32 -7.35
N ALA A 199 -10.04 -21.56 -8.07
CA ALA A 199 -9.85 -21.76 -9.51
C ALA A 199 -9.22 -23.13 -9.83
N GLU A 200 -8.21 -23.53 -9.05
CA GLU A 200 -7.56 -24.86 -9.19
C GLU A 200 -8.54 -25.99 -8.84
N ALA A 201 -9.25 -25.87 -7.71
CA ALA A 201 -10.28 -26.84 -7.29
C ALA A 201 -11.34 -27.05 -8.38
N LYS A 202 -11.81 -25.95 -8.97
CA LYS A 202 -12.78 -25.98 -10.06
C LYS A 202 -12.22 -26.67 -11.31
N GLN A 203 -10.99 -26.38 -11.68
CA GLN A 203 -10.35 -27.01 -12.84
C GLN A 203 -10.21 -28.53 -12.65
N LEU A 204 -9.81 -28.98 -11.47
CA LEU A 204 -9.72 -30.41 -11.13
C LEU A 204 -11.09 -31.07 -11.16
N PHE A 205 -12.11 -30.42 -10.58
CA PHE A 205 -13.48 -30.92 -10.63
C PHE A 205 -14.00 -31.07 -12.07
N ASP A 206 -13.81 -30.05 -12.91
CA ASP A 206 -14.24 -30.10 -14.31
C ASP A 206 -13.46 -31.18 -15.10
N ALA A 207 -12.17 -31.37 -14.82
CA ALA A 207 -11.37 -32.44 -15.39
C ALA A 207 -11.86 -33.84 -14.96
N ALA A 208 -12.18 -34.01 -13.68
CA ALA A 208 -12.75 -35.22 -13.12
C ALA A 208 -14.08 -35.58 -13.79
N MET A 209 -14.98 -34.60 -13.92
CA MET A 209 -16.27 -34.76 -14.60
C MET A 209 -16.11 -35.21 -16.06
N ASN A 210 -15.16 -34.64 -16.80
CA ASN A 210 -14.89 -35.04 -18.17
C ASN A 210 -14.35 -36.48 -18.26
N LYS A 211 -13.45 -36.88 -17.34
CA LYS A 211 -12.92 -38.25 -17.28
C LYS A 211 -14.00 -39.27 -16.91
N HIS A 212 -14.87 -38.92 -15.96
CA HIS A 212 -16.01 -39.74 -15.55
C HIS A 212 -16.95 -39.99 -16.72
N ALA A 213 -17.34 -38.91 -17.44
CA ALA A 213 -18.17 -39.01 -18.63
C ALA A 213 -17.54 -39.85 -19.76
N ALA A 214 -16.20 -39.91 -19.82
CA ALA A 214 -15.45 -40.73 -20.77
C ALA A 214 -15.28 -42.19 -20.32
N GLY A 215 -15.77 -42.58 -19.14
CA GLY A 215 -15.62 -43.91 -18.55
C GLY A 215 -14.24 -44.18 -17.93
N ASN A 216 -13.35 -43.17 -17.89
CA ASN A 216 -12.06 -43.27 -17.20
C ASN A 216 -12.26 -43.02 -15.70
N LEU A 217 -12.83 -44.01 -15.01
CA LEU A 217 -13.19 -43.88 -13.61
C LEU A 217 -11.96 -43.68 -12.72
N GLU A 218 -10.90 -44.48 -12.87
CA GLU A 218 -9.68 -44.34 -12.05
C GLU A 218 -9.09 -42.92 -12.13
N GLY A 219 -8.99 -42.37 -13.34
CA GLY A 219 -8.49 -41.01 -13.54
C GLY A 219 -9.43 -39.94 -12.98
N ALA A 220 -10.75 -40.15 -13.04
CA ALA A 220 -11.74 -39.23 -12.47
C ALA A 220 -11.67 -39.22 -10.93
N CYS A 221 -11.59 -40.40 -10.31
CA CYS A 221 -11.53 -40.56 -8.86
C CYS A 221 -10.33 -39.84 -8.24
N ARG A 222 -9.17 -39.88 -8.92
CA ARG A 222 -7.98 -39.15 -8.47
C ARG A 222 -8.21 -37.64 -8.50
N ASP A 223 -8.65 -37.11 -9.65
CA ASP A 223 -8.90 -35.67 -9.79
C ASP A 223 -10.01 -35.17 -8.84
N PHE A 224 -11.04 -36.00 -8.57
CA PHE A 224 -12.06 -35.70 -7.56
C PHE A 224 -11.47 -35.63 -6.15
N ALA A 225 -10.59 -36.56 -5.77
CA ALA A 225 -9.94 -36.53 -4.46
C ALA A 225 -9.07 -35.28 -4.29
N ASP A 226 -8.30 -34.92 -5.32
CA ASP A 226 -7.48 -33.70 -5.33
C ASP A 226 -8.37 -32.44 -5.23
N ALA A 227 -9.46 -32.37 -6.00
CA ALA A 227 -10.41 -31.26 -5.92
C ALA A 227 -11.08 -31.16 -4.54
N LYS A 228 -11.40 -32.30 -3.91
CA LYS A 228 -12.02 -32.34 -2.58
C LYS A 228 -11.11 -31.72 -1.51
N GLU A 229 -9.81 -32.01 -1.55
CA GLU A 229 -8.84 -31.43 -0.62
C GLU A 229 -8.83 -29.90 -0.69
N LEU A 230 -8.83 -29.35 -1.90
CA LEU A 230 -8.87 -27.89 -2.09
C LEU A 230 -10.22 -27.29 -1.66
N TYR A 231 -11.35 -27.93 -1.96
CA TYR A 231 -12.65 -27.45 -1.48
C TYR A 231 -12.80 -27.57 0.04
N GLN A 232 -12.10 -28.50 0.70
CA GLN A 232 -12.01 -28.58 2.16
C GLN A 232 -11.23 -27.41 2.75
N GLU A 233 -10.12 -27.01 2.13
CA GLU A 233 -9.37 -25.81 2.53
C GLU A 233 -10.24 -24.55 2.44
N LEU A 234 -11.07 -24.45 1.40
CA LEU A 234 -12.01 -23.34 1.18
C LEU A 234 -13.30 -23.43 2.01
N GLY A 235 -13.50 -24.50 2.78
CA GLY A 235 -14.72 -24.72 3.55
C GLY A 235 -15.99 -24.89 2.71
N ASN A 236 -15.89 -25.30 1.44
CA ASN A 236 -17.03 -25.47 0.54
C ASN A 236 -17.74 -26.83 0.74
N GLU A 237 -18.54 -26.93 1.80
CA GLU A 237 -19.24 -28.16 2.20
C GLU A 237 -20.15 -28.73 1.11
N GLU A 238 -20.79 -27.89 0.29
CA GLU A 238 -21.67 -28.32 -0.80
C GLU A 238 -20.90 -29.08 -1.88
N LYS A 239 -19.75 -28.55 -2.31
CA LYS A 239 -18.88 -29.22 -3.28
C LYS A 239 -18.28 -30.50 -2.71
N ILE A 240 -17.87 -30.48 -1.45
CA ILE A 240 -17.34 -31.67 -0.78
C ILE A 240 -18.37 -32.80 -0.81
N ALA A 241 -19.63 -32.51 -0.43
CA ALA A 241 -20.71 -33.50 -0.46
C ALA A 241 -21.00 -34.02 -1.88
N THR A 242 -20.94 -33.12 -2.88
CA THR A 242 -21.10 -33.48 -4.29
C THR A 242 -19.99 -34.44 -4.75
N ILE A 243 -18.74 -34.13 -4.43
CA ILE A 243 -17.58 -34.96 -4.78
C ILE A 243 -17.63 -36.31 -4.06
N ASP A 244 -18.07 -36.35 -2.80
CA ASP A 244 -18.23 -37.60 -2.06
C ASP A 244 -19.19 -38.57 -2.74
N GLY A 245 -20.29 -38.08 -3.31
CA GLY A 245 -21.19 -38.90 -4.12
C GLY A 245 -20.49 -39.55 -5.32
N TYR A 246 -19.61 -38.83 -6.03
CA TYR A 246 -18.83 -39.39 -7.13
C TYR A 246 -17.75 -40.38 -6.65
N LEU A 247 -17.13 -40.12 -5.50
CA LEU A 247 -16.11 -41.00 -4.93
C LEU A 247 -16.67 -42.31 -4.40
N GLU A 248 -17.95 -42.40 -4.02
CA GLU A 248 -18.59 -43.67 -3.68
C GLU A 248 -18.68 -44.61 -4.89
N GLU A 249 -18.91 -44.09 -6.09
CA GLU A 249 -18.93 -44.88 -7.33
C GLU A 249 -17.56 -45.51 -7.62
N CYS A 250 -16.47 -44.82 -7.25
CA CYS A 250 -15.10 -45.29 -7.39
C CYS A 250 -14.82 -46.59 -6.62
N GLY A 251 -15.49 -46.80 -5.48
CA GLY A 251 -15.33 -48.00 -4.65
C GLY A 251 -15.87 -49.29 -5.29
N THR A 252 -16.63 -49.17 -6.39
CA THR A 252 -17.22 -50.32 -7.09
C THR A 252 -16.43 -50.77 -8.33
N VAL A 253 -15.36 -50.05 -8.68
CA VAL A 253 -14.54 -50.38 -9.84
C VAL A 253 -13.64 -51.57 -9.50
N THR A 254 -14.13 -52.79 -9.70
CA THR A 254 -13.24 -53.94 -9.86
C THR A 254 -12.34 -53.67 -11.06
N PRO A 255 -11.00 -53.71 -10.92
CA PRO A 255 -10.10 -53.43 -12.03
C PRO A 255 -10.49 -54.33 -13.19
N ALA A 256 -10.74 -53.73 -14.36
CA ALA A 256 -10.97 -54.50 -15.57
C ALA A 256 -9.75 -55.41 -15.79
N PRO A 257 -9.92 -56.74 -15.91
CA PRO A 257 -8.81 -57.62 -16.15
C PRO A 257 -8.31 -57.39 -17.58
N GLY A 258 -7.19 -56.67 -17.68
CA GLY A 258 -6.37 -56.55 -18.88
C GLY A 258 -6.58 -55.27 -19.69
N ASP A 259 -5.80 -54.24 -19.35
CA ASP A 259 -5.08 -53.49 -20.39
C ASP A 259 -3.67 -53.17 -19.88
N ASP A 260 -2.79 -54.17 -20.01
CA ASP A 260 -1.36 -54.05 -19.76
C ASP A 260 -0.72 -53.18 -20.86
N ASN A 261 -1.00 -51.88 -20.86
CA ASN A 261 -0.16 -50.90 -21.53
C ASN A 261 0.79 -50.26 -20.51
N GLY A 262 1.75 -51.07 -20.07
CA GLY A 262 2.87 -50.67 -19.25
C GLY A 262 3.76 -49.65 -19.96
N ALA A 263 3.43 -48.36 -19.82
CA ALA A 263 4.31 -47.23 -20.10
C ALA A 263 3.77 -45.96 -19.42
N GLY A 264 3.96 -45.81 -18.09
CA GLY A 264 3.59 -44.54 -17.45
C GLY A 264 3.96 -44.37 -15.98
N THR A 265 4.08 -45.44 -15.21
CA THR A 265 4.23 -45.36 -13.74
C THR A 265 5.56 -44.74 -13.27
N THR A 266 6.62 -44.79 -14.09
CA THR A 266 7.90 -44.14 -13.77
C THR A 266 7.91 -42.63 -14.07
N THR A 267 7.07 -42.13 -14.96
CA THR A 267 7.02 -40.68 -15.29
C THR A 267 6.19 -39.90 -14.26
N TYR A 268 5.08 -40.47 -13.77
CA TYR A 268 4.23 -39.80 -12.78
C TYR A 268 4.87 -39.75 -11.38
N LEU A 269 5.70 -40.73 -11.01
CA LEU A 269 6.47 -40.69 -9.76
C LEU A 269 7.52 -39.58 -9.77
N LEU A 270 8.13 -39.29 -10.92
CA LEU A 270 9.07 -38.18 -11.07
C LEU A 270 8.36 -36.82 -11.07
N ILE A 271 7.19 -36.69 -11.74
CA ILE A 271 6.42 -35.44 -11.74
C ILE A 271 5.85 -35.15 -10.34
N GLY A 272 5.32 -36.15 -9.64
CA GLY A 272 4.85 -36.00 -8.26
C GLY A 272 5.98 -35.60 -7.30
N LEU A 273 7.17 -36.18 -7.44
CA LEU A 273 8.32 -35.83 -6.62
C LEU A 273 8.84 -34.40 -6.94
N VAL A 274 8.80 -33.98 -8.21
CA VAL A 274 9.13 -32.62 -8.60
C VAL A 274 8.13 -31.61 -8.03
N LEU A 275 6.83 -31.90 -8.06
CA LEU A 275 5.80 -31.03 -7.49
C LEU A 275 5.92 -30.92 -5.96
N VAL A 276 6.18 -32.03 -5.26
CA VAL A 276 6.42 -32.01 -3.80
C VAL A 276 7.67 -31.20 -3.45
N VAL A 277 8.75 -31.31 -4.25
CA VAL A 277 9.98 -30.50 -4.04
C VAL A 277 9.72 -29.01 -4.30
N ILE A 278 8.92 -28.67 -5.31
CA ILE A 278 8.52 -27.28 -5.59
C ILE A 278 7.67 -26.73 -4.43
N PHE A 279 6.71 -27.52 -3.92
CA PHE A 279 5.85 -27.12 -2.81
C PHE A 279 6.64 -26.88 -1.52
N ILE A 280 7.56 -27.80 -1.18
CA ILE A 280 8.48 -27.61 -0.04
C ILE A 280 9.37 -26.37 -0.24
N GLY A 281 9.80 -26.09 -1.47
CA GLY A 281 10.56 -24.89 -1.81
C GLY A 281 9.77 -23.60 -1.56
N ILE A 282 8.50 -23.54 -2.01
CA ILE A 282 7.63 -22.37 -1.83
C ILE A 282 7.38 -22.11 -0.35
N VAL A 283 7.06 -23.16 0.42
CA VAL A 283 6.82 -23.06 1.87
C VAL A 283 8.09 -22.58 2.60
N ALA A 284 9.27 -23.10 2.23
CA ALA A 284 10.54 -22.68 2.80
C ALA A 284 10.88 -21.21 2.49
N VAL A 285 10.56 -20.73 1.27
CA VAL A 285 10.75 -19.34 0.88
C VAL A 285 9.80 -18.40 1.64
N ARG A 286 8.51 -18.74 1.76
CA ARG A 286 7.55 -17.98 2.57
C ARG A 286 8.00 -17.90 4.04
N ALA A 287 8.44 -19.01 4.63
CA ALA A 287 8.97 -19.04 6.00
C ALA A 287 10.24 -18.19 6.17
N TYR A 288 11.12 -18.17 5.17
CA TYR A 288 12.34 -17.35 5.20
C TYR A 288 12.03 -15.84 5.06
N ALA A 289 11.08 -15.47 4.18
CA ALA A 289 10.62 -14.10 4.01
C ALA A 289 9.99 -13.55 5.30
N LEU A 290 9.16 -14.34 5.98
CA LEU A 290 8.59 -14.00 7.30
C LEU A 290 9.69 -13.77 8.35
N LYS A 291 10.72 -14.63 8.40
CA LYS A 291 11.84 -14.46 9.33
C LYS A 291 12.68 -13.21 9.04
N ALA A 292 12.85 -12.85 7.77
CA ALA A 292 13.57 -11.65 7.37
C ALA A 292 12.78 -10.38 7.70
N ALA A 293 11.46 -10.38 7.51
CA ALA A 293 10.59 -9.26 7.88
C ALA A 293 10.63 -8.99 9.39
N VAL A 294 10.50 -10.03 10.24
CA VAL A 294 10.56 -9.88 11.70
C VAL A 294 11.89 -9.30 12.21
N LYS A 295 13.00 -9.49 11.48
CA LYS A 295 14.31 -8.96 11.87
C LYS A 295 14.50 -7.48 11.50
N LYS A 296 13.66 -6.91 10.64
CA LYS A 296 13.69 -5.50 10.24
C LYS A 296 12.92 -4.59 11.20
N TYR A 297 12.10 -5.18 12.07
CA TYR A 297 11.26 -4.49 13.08
C TYR A 297 11.74 -4.72 14.53
N LYS A 298 12.99 -5.14 14.72
CA LYS A 298 13.70 -5.19 16.01
C LYS A 298 14.98 -4.39 15.92
#